data_AF-A0A7W1AZS0-F1
#
_entry.id   AF-A0A7W1AZS0-F1
#
_cell.length_a   1.000
_cell.length_b   1.000
_cell.length_c   1.000
_cell.angle_alpha   90.00
_cell.angle_beta   90.00
_cell.angle_gamma   90.00
#
_symmetry.space_group_name_H-M   'P 1'
#
loop_
_entity.id
_entity.type
_entity.pdbx_description
1 polymer ?
#
loop_
_entity_poly.entity_id
_entity_poly.type
_entity_poly.pdbx_seq_one_letter_code
_entity_poly.pdbx_strand_id
1 'polypeptide(L)' 'MATNVREQESGIHFATPEEGRALFDYQARKLVQMSGDEFLVRWDAGEFRDITDTPEHWPLMYLITLIPFARQEE' A
#
# COMPACT_ATOMS: atom_id res chain seq x y z
N MET A 1 19.68 -20.92 17.84
CA MET A 1 20.26 -21.11 16.50
C MET A 1 19.22 -21.83 15.67
N ALA A 2 18.40 -21.07 14.96
CA ALA A 2 18.60 -20.71 13.56
C ALA A 2 18.06 -21.81 12.64
N THR A 3 16.81 -21.65 12.25
CA THR A 3 16.29 -22.30 11.04
C THR A 3 15.82 -21.17 10.13
N ASN A 4 16.80 -20.60 9.41
CA ASN A 4 16.55 -19.82 8.20
C ASN A 4 15.93 -20.80 7.19
N VAL A 5 14.61 -20.90 7.19
CA VAL A 5 13.89 -21.54 6.10
C VAL A 5 14.04 -20.62 4.90
N ARG A 6 14.88 -21.05 3.96
CA ARG A 6 15.05 -20.45 2.64
C ARG A 6 13.75 -20.65 1.86
N GLU A 7 12.86 -19.66 1.88
CA GLU A 7 11.67 -19.60 1.01
C GLU A 7 11.99 -18.99 -0.37
N GLN A 8 13.19 -19.20 -0.90
CA GLN A 8 13.55 -18.79 -2.26
C GLN A 8 13.46 -19.97 -3.24
N GLU A 9 12.27 -20.51 -3.47
CA GLU A 9 12.06 -21.51 -4.55
C GLU A 9 10.85 -21.24 -5.45
N SER A 10 10.10 -20.13 -5.30
CA SER A 10 8.94 -19.84 -6.16
C SER A 10 9.08 -18.59 -7.05
N GLY A 11 10.13 -17.77 -6.89
CA GLY A 11 10.21 -16.45 -7.53
C GLY A 11 9.13 -15.46 -7.05
N ILE A 12 8.29 -15.88 -6.11
CA ILE A 12 7.30 -15.03 -5.44
C ILE A 12 7.98 -14.42 -4.22
N HIS A 13 7.97 -13.10 -4.15
CA HIS A 13 8.43 -12.36 -2.98
C HIS A 13 7.20 -11.86 -2.22
N PHE A 14 6.99 -12.42 -1.03
CA PHE A 14 6.01 -11.89 -0.09
C PHE A 14 6.63 -10.71 0.64
N ALA A 15 5.98 -9.56 0.58
CA ALA A 15 6.44 -8.38 1.29
C ALA A 15 6.33 -8.59 2.80
N THR A 16 7.39 -8.22 3.55
CA THR A 16 7.27 -8.04 5.00
C THR A 16 6.35 -6.84 5.30
N PRO A 17 5.83 -6.69 6.54
CA PRO A 17 5.06 -5.52 6.92
C PRO A 17 5.78 -4.19 6.63
N GLU A 18 7.09 -4.12 6.85
CA GLU A 18 7.91 -2.94 6.56
C GLU A 18 8.03 -2.68 5.06
N GLU A 19 8.26 -3.73 4.26
CA GLU A 19 8.33 -3.63 2.80
C GLU A 19 6.98 -3.22 2.22
N GLY A 20 5.87 -3.74 2.75
CA GLY A 20 4.52 -3.36 2.37
C GLY A 20 4.21 -1.89 2.66
N ARG A 21 4.56 -1.42 3.87
CA ARG A 21 4.44 0.00 4.26
C ARG A 21 5.30 0.91 3.37
N ALA A 22 6.53 0.51 3.09
CA ALA A 22 7.44 1.27 2.24
C ALA A 22 6.96 1.35 0.78
N LEU A 23 6.45 0.23 0.24
CA LEU A 23 5.84 0.18 -1.09
C LEU A 23 4.64 1.13 -1.18
N PHE A 24 3.76 1.10 -0.16
CA PHE A 24 2.58 1.95 -0.12
C PHE A 24 2.94 3.44 -0.07
N ASP A 25 3.84 3.84 0.84
CA ASP A 25 4.29 5.24 0.96
C ASP A 25 4.94 5.74 -0.35
N TYR A 26 5.74 4.90 -1.00
CA TYR A 26 6.32 5.23 -2.30
C TYR A 26 5.26 5.51 -3.37
N GLN A 27 4.22 4.66 -3.47
CA GLN A 27 3.15 4.85 -4.44
C GLN A 27 2.27 6.06 -4.10
N ALA A 28 1.98 6.30 -2.82
CA ALA A 28 1.24 7.47 -2.37
C ALA A 28 1.93 8.78 -2.79
N ARG A 29 3.25 8.88 -2.55
CA ARG A 29 4.04 10.04 -2.95
C ARG A 29 4.05 10.23 -4.47
N LYS A 30 4.16 9.13 -5.22
CA LYS A 30 4.25 9.15 -6.68
C LYS A 30 2.93 9.52 -7.36
N LEU A 31 1.82 8.98 -6.88
CA LEU A 31 0.51 9.04 -7.57
C LEU A 31 -0.33 10.22 -7.12
N VAL A 32 -0.28 10.56 -5.84
CA VAL A 32 -1.21 11.53 -5.22
C VAL A 32 -0.49 12.59 -4.37
N GLN A 33 0.84 12.62 -4.45
CA GLN A 33 1.69 13.68 -3.87
C GLN A 33 1.54 13.87 -2.35
N MET A 34 1.20 12.80 -1.62
CA MET A 34 1.16 12.79 -0.15
C MET A 34 1.86 11.55 0.40
N SER A 35 2.18 11.56 1.70
CA SER A 35 2.69 10.37 2.38
C SER A 35 1.63 9.27 2.47
N GLY A 36 2.07 8.02 2.62
CA GLY A 36 1.17 6.89 2.86
C GLY A 36 0.32 7.08 4.12
N ASP A 37 0.94 7.54 5.20
CA ASP A 37 0.25 7.80 6.47
C ASP A 37 -0.83 8.87 6.34
N GLU A 38 -0.51 9.98 5.66
CA GLU A 38 -1.49 11.04 5.39
C GLU A 38 -2.67 10.51 4.58
N PHE A 39 -2.40 9.71 3.54
CA PHE A 39 -3.46 9.09 2.75
C PHE A 39 -4.37 8.21 3.61
N LEU A 40 -3.80 7.36 4.48
CA LEU A 40 -4.57 6.46 5.34
C LEU A 40 -5.45 7.23 6.33
N VAL A 41 -4.94 8.32 6.92
CA VAL A 41 -5.74 9.19 7.81
C VAL A 41 -6.96 9.75 7.08
N ARG A 42 -6.78 10.28 5.87
CA ARG A 42 -7.88 10.83 5.05
C ARG A 42 -8.85 9.76 4.58
N TRP A 43 -8.32 8.58 4.24
CA TRP A 43 -9.12 7.41 3.88
C TRP A 43 -10.03 6.97 5.03
N ASP A 44 -9.48 6.87 6.25
CA ASP A 44 -10.24 6.49 7.43
C ASP A 44 -11.26 7.55 7.86
N ALA A 45 -10.98 8.84 7.58
CA ALA A 45 -11.95 9.92 7.71
C ALA A 45 -13.07 9.86 6.65
N GLY A 46 -12.91 9.06 5.61
CA GLY A 46 -13.90 8.90 4.54
C GLY A 46 -13.85 9.99 3.47
N GLU A 47 -12.73 10.72 3.32
CA GLU A 47 -12.57 11.80 2.33
C GLU A 47 -12.71 11.31 0.88
N PHE A 48 -12.58 10.01 0.65
CA PHE A 48 -12.53 9.38 -0.68
C PHE A 48 -13.78 8.55 -1.01
N ARG A 49 -14.90 8.76 -0.30
CA ARG A 49 -16.14 7.98 -0.49
C ARG A 49 -16.84 8.22 -1.83
N ASP A 50 -16.71 9.42 -2.39
CA ASP A 50 -17.39 9.83 -3.63
C ASP A 50 -16.51 9.68 -4.88
N ILE A 51 -15.46 8.86 -4.81
CA ILE A 51 -14.61 8.56 -5.96
C ILE A 51 -15.41 7.77 -7.01
N THR A 52 -15.33 8.24 -8.25
CA THR A 52 -15.93 7.62 -9.43
C THR A 52 -14.87 7.06 -10.37
N ASP A 53 -15.25 6.13 -11.26
CA ASP A 53 -14.35 5.59 -12.27
C ASP A 53 -14.12 6.57 -13.42
N THR A 54 -13.24 7.56 -13.17
CA THR A 54 -12.79 8.53 -14.17
C THR A 54 -11.27 8.60 -14.20
N PRO A 55 -10.66 9.02 -15.33
CA PRO A 55 -9.19 9.11 -15.46
C PRO A 55 -8.51 9.92 -14.36
N GLU A 56 -9.19 10.94 -13.83
CA GLU A 56 -8.69 11.78 -12.74
C GLU A 56 -8.58 11.02 -11.41
N HIS A 57 -9.44 10.03 -11.18
CA HIS A 57 -9.50 9.25 -9.95
C HIS A 57 -8.73 7.93 -10.01
N TRP A 58 -8.29 7.49 -11.19
CA TRP A 58 -7.52 6.26 -11.36
C TRP A 58 -6.28 6.17 -10.44
N PRO A 59 -5.49 7.24 -10.22
CA PRO A 59 -4.37 7.18 -9.28
C PRO A 59 -4.80 6.86 -7.84
N LEU A 60 -5.93 7.42 -7.39
CA LEU A 60 -6.50 7.14 -6.07
C LEU A 60 -7.01 5.70 -5.99
N MET A 61 -7.76 5.25 -7.00
CA MET A 61 -8.27 3.88 -7.04
C MET A 61 -7.15 2.84 -7.03
N TYR A 62 -6.07 3.08 -7.79
CA TYR A 62 -4.89 2.22 -7.75
C TYR A 62 -4.28 2.18 -6.34
N LEU A 63 -4.10 3.33 -5.70
CA LEU A 63 -3.54 3.38 -4.35
C LEU A 63 -4.42 2.68 -3.32
N ILE A 64 -5.75 2.78 -3.43
CA ILE A 64 -6.71 2.07 -2.56
C ILE A 64 -6.49 0.55 -2.61
N THR A 65 -6.16 -0.01 -3.78
CA THR A 65 -5.87 -1.45 -3.89
C THR A 65 -4.64 -1.90 -3.10
N LEU A 66 -3.75 -0.97 -2.74
CA LEU A 66 -2.52 -1.24 -2.01
C LEU A 66 -2.67 -1.08 -0.49
N ILE A 67 -3.82 -0.60 0.02
CA ILE A 67 -4.07 -0.43 1.46
C ILE A 67 -3.75 -1.69 2.29
N PRO A 68 -4.07 -2.93 1.83
CA PRO A 68 -3.71 -4.13 2.59
C PRO A 68 -2.21 -4.27 2.89
N PHE A 69 -1.32 -3.82 2.00
CA PHE A 69 0.13 -3.86 2.22
C PHE A 69 0.60 -2.90 3.32
N ALA A 70 -0.08 -1.76 3.47
CA ALA A 70 0.23 -0.80 4.53
C ALA A 70 -0.25 -1.27 5.91
N ARG A 71 -1.26 -2.15 5.94
CA ARG A 71 -1.96 -2.60 7.15
C ARG A 71 -1.60 -4.01 7.60
N GLN A 72 -0.56 -4.61 7.03
CA GLN A 72 -0.08 -5.89 7.53
C GLN A 72 0.31 -5.74 9.01
N GLU A 73 -0.30 -6.57 9.86
CA GLU A 73 0.08 -6.72 11.27
C GLU A 73 1.41 -7.49 11.35
N GLU A 74 2.17 -7.25 12.42
CA GLU A 74 3.41 -8.00 12.75
C GLU A 74 3.11 -9.37 13.37
#